data_AF-A0A3Q2H3C1-F1
#
_entry.id   AF-A0A3Q2H3C1-F1
#
_cell.length_a   1.000
_cell.length_b   1.000
_cell.length_c   1.000
_cell.angle_alpha   90.00
_cell.angle_beta   90.00
_cell.angle_gamma   90.00
#
_symmetry.space_group_name_H-M   'P 1'
#
loop_
_entity.id
_entity.type
_entity.pdbx_description
1 polymer ?
#
loop_
_entity_poly.entity_id
_entity_poly.type
_entity_poly.pdbx_seq_one_letter_code
_entity_poly.pdbx_strand_id
1 'polypeptide(L)'
;MFQQVPMVEIDGMELVQSRAILNYITAKHNLYGRDTKERALIDMYIEGMADLNEMFIFLPIITPHEKGAKITQIKESTTNRYFPIFEKADRLFSVLGALRLEEKEENWAFLGQGPSLPVNPPESLLMEHPDTQGIL
;
A
#
# COMPACT_ATOMS: atom_id res chain seq x y z
N MET A 1 8.30 8.98 -30.11
CA MET A 1 7.58 8.76 -28.84
C MET A 1 6.12 8.44 -29.14
N PHE A 2 5.45 7.58 -28.36
CA PHE A 2 4.16 6.95 -28.71
C PHE A 2 2.92 7.87 -28.70
N GLN A 3 3.08 9.20 -28.52
CA GLN A 3 1.99 10.18 -28.50
C GLN A 3 0.84 9.82 -27.53
N GLN A 4 1.19 9.13 -26.44
CA GLN A 4 0.26 8.62 -25.42
C GLN A 4 0.69 9.11 -24.05
N VAL A 5 -0.29 9.34 -23.18
CA VAL A 5 -0.11 9.64 -21.77
C VAL A 5 -0.54 8.43 -20.91
N PRO A 6 0.03 8.24 -19.71
CA PRO A 6 1.01 9.09 -19.04
C PRO A 6 2.43 8.97 -19.64
N MET A 7 3.18 10.06 -19.51
CA MET A 7 4.56 10.21 -19.94
C MET A 7 5.35 10.91 -18.84
N VAL A 8 6.56 10.44 -18.54
CA VAL A 8 7.46 11.03 -17.55
C VAL A 8 8.87 11.09 -18.12
N GLU A 9 9.50 12.26 -17.98
CA GLU A 9 10.93 12.44 -18.18
C GLU A 9 11.68 12.18 -16.87
N ILE A 10 12.58 11.19 -16.85
CA ILE A 10 13.37 10.82 -15.67
C ILE A 10 14.72 10.26 -16.10
N ASP A 11 15.81 10.67 -15.45
CA ASP A 11 17.19 10.26 -15.73
C ASP A 11 17.60 10.40 -17.22
N GLY A 12 17.12 11.46 -17.88
CA GLY A 12 17.36 11.71 -19.30
C GLY A 12 16.60 10.76 -20.24
N MET A 13 15.69 9.93 -19.71
CA MET A 13 14.81 9.08 -20.49
C MET A 13 13.39 9.64 -20.54
N GLU A 14 12.77 9.45 -21.70
CA GLU A 14 11.39 9.80 -22.00
C GLU A 14 10.53 8.51 -21.91
N LEU A 15 9.93 8.25 -20.74
CA LEU A 15 9.17 7.02 -20.48
C LEU A 15 7.67 7.23 -20.69
N VAL A 16 7.04 6.33 -21.45
CA VAL A 16 5.58 6.23 -21.58
C VAL A 16 5.10 4.89 -21.02
N GLN A 17 3.78 4.72 -20.89
CA GLN A 17 3.12 3.56 -20.27
C GLN A 17 3.28 3.54 -18.75
N SER A 18 2.17 3.60 -18.04
CA SER A 18 2.12 3.65 -16.57
C SER A 18 2.91 2.51 -15.93
N ARG A 19 2.87 1.30 -16.50
CA ARG A 19 3.62 0.14 -16.00
C ARG A 19 5.14 0.31 -16.12
N ALA A 20 5.62 0.81 -17.24
CA ALA A 20 7.05 1.01 -17.47
C ALA A 20 7.60 2.10 -16.53
N ILE A 21 6.85 3.19 -16.37
CA ILE A 21 7.16 4.26 -15.41
C ILE A 21 7.16 3.69 -13.97
N LEU A 22 6.11 2.95 -13.62
CA LEU A 22 5.94 2.06 -12.46
C LEU A 22 7.22 1.36 -12.06
N ASN A 23 7.58 0.41 -12.91
CA ASN A 23 8.67 -0.54 -12.71
C ASN A 23 10.03 0.16 -12.65
N TYR A 24 10.20 1.24 -13.41
CA TYR A 24 11.44 2.02 -13.37
C TYR A 24 11.64 2.69 -12.01
N ILE A 25 10.61 3.36 -11.49
CA ILE A 25 10.67 4.03 -10.18
C ILE A 25 10.89 3.00 -9.06
N THR A 26 10.15 1.89 -9.08
CA THR A 26 10.28 0.86 -8.03
C THR A 26 11.65 0.18 -8.07
N ALA A 27 12.21 -0.10 -9.25
CA ALA A 27 13.56 -0.64 -9.38
C ALA A 27 14.62 0.36 -8.91
N LYS A 28 14.52 1.63 -9.33
CA LYS A 28 15.44 2.70 -8.94
C LYS A 28 15.53 2.91 -7.42
N HIS A 29 14.42 2.73 -6.72
CA HIS A 29 14.34 2.90 -5.26
C HIS A 29 14.40 1.57 -4.48
N ASN A 30 14.78 0.45 -5.11
CA ASN A 30 14.85 -0.88 -4.49
C ASN A 30 13.53 -1.36 -3.84
N LEU A 31 12.40 -0.96 -4.41
CA LEU A 31 11.04 -1.32 -3.97
C LEU A 31 10.44 -2.49 -4.77
N TYR A 32 11.14 -2.98 -5.79
CA TYR A 32 10.66 -4.03 -6.70
C TYR A 32 11.20 -5.42 -6.35
N GLY A 33 11.16 -5.80 -5.07
CA GLY A 33 11.58 -7.11 -4.58
C GLY A 33 13.10 -7.38 -4.66
N ARG A 34 13.60 -8.21 -3.74
CA ARG A 34 15.03 -8.56 -3.63
C ARG A 34 15.41 -9.75 -4.49
N ASP A 35 14.45 -10.63 -4.77
CA ASP A 35 14.63 -11.82 -5.59
C ASP A 35 13.49 -12.03 -6.58
N THR A 36 13.67 -13.00 -7.47
CA THR A 36 12.71 -13.32 -8.53
C THR A 36 11.34 -13.77 -7.99
N LYS A 37 11.29 -14.41 -6.82
CA LYS A 37 10.02 -14.85 -6.22
C LYS A 37 9.24 -13.66 -5.66
N GLU A 38 9.92 -12.77 -4.93
CA GLU A 38 9.31 -11.53 -4.44
C GLU A 38 8.79 -10.68 -5.60
N ARG A 39 9.57 -10.55 -6.69
CA ARG A 39 9.15 -9.85 -7.91
C ARG A 39 7.92 -10.46 -8.56
N ALA A 40 7.91 -11.79 -8.74
CA ALA A 40 6.78 -12.47 -9.35
C ALA A 40 5.49 -12.29 -8.52
N LEU A 41 5.60 -12.28 -7.18
CA LEU A 41 4.46 -11.99 -6.31
C LEU A 41 3.99 -10.55 -6.46
N ILE A 42 4.91 -9.58 -6.46
CA ILE A 42 4.60 -8.16 -6.68
C ILE A 42 3.86 -7.98 -8.01
N ASP A 43 4.39 -8.55 -9.09
CA ASP A 43 3.77 -8.48 -10.43
C ASP A 43 2.38 -9.10 -10.46
N MET A 44 2.19 -10.27 -9.84
CA MET A 44 0.88 -10.90 -9.74
C MET A 44 -0.16 -9.99 -9.05
N TYR A 45 0.22 -9.31 -7.97
CA TYR A 45 -0.69 -8.38 -7.28
C TYR A 45 -0.94 -7.10 -8.10
N ILE A 46 0.09 -6.57 -8.78
CA ILE A 46 -0.05 -5.39 -9.66
C ILE A 46 -0.99 -5.70 -10.83
N GLU A 47 -0.83 -6.86 -11.48
CA GLU A 47 -1.71 -7.31 -12.56
C GLU A 47 -3.15 -7.49 -12.07
N GLY A 48 -3.34 -8.11 -10.90
CA GLY A 48 -4.67 -8.22 -10.29
C GLY A 48 -5.34 -6.87 -10.04
N MET A 49 -4.57 -5.86 -9.62
CA MET A 49 -5.07 -4.50 -9.47
C MET A 49 -5.35 -3.81 -10.81
N ALA A 50 -4.53 -4.08 -11.84
CA ALA A 50 -4.72 -3.54 -13.18
C ALA A 50 -6.04 -4.06 -13.80
N ASP A 51 -6.29 -5.37 -13.72
CA ASP A 51 -7.55 -5.99 -14.16
C ASP A 51 -8.76 -5.32 -13.49
N LEU A 52 -8.67 -5.10 -12.18
CA LEU A 52 -9.74 -4.45 -11.43
C LEU A 52 -9.93 -3.01 -11.90
N ASN A 53 -8.85 -2.24 -12.05
CA ASN A 53 -8.89 -0.86 -12.51
C ASN A 53 -9.49 -0.74 -13.92
N GLU A 54 -9.21 -1.66 -14.83
CA GLU A 54 -9.84 -1.69 -16.16
C GLU A 54 -11.37 -1.85 -16.09
N MET A 55 -11.90 -2.53 -15.08
CA MET A 55 -13.35 -2.60 -14.87
C MET A 55 -13.93 -1.23 -14.49
N PHE A 56 -13.18 -0.41 -13.74
CA PHE A 56 -13.62 0.90 -13.25
C PHE A 56 -13.38 2.05 -14.24
N ILE A 57 -12.28 2.03 -15.00
CA ILE A 57 -11.78 3.18 -15.77
C ILE A 57 -12.80 3.68 -16.80
N PHE A 58 -13.67 2.80 -17.29
CA PHE A 58 -14.70 3.13 -18.26
C PHE A 58 -16.05 3.54 -17.66
N LEU A 59 -16.25 3.42 -16.33
CA LEU A 59 -17.50 3.85 -15.67
C LEU A 59 -17.94 5.30 -15.97
N PRO A 60 -17.03 6.27 -16.17
CA PRO A 60 -17.42 7.64 -16.54
C PRO A 60 -18.01 7.77 -17.95
N ILE A 61 -17.71 6.84 -18.87
CA ILE A 61 -18.03 6.96 -20.30
C ILE A 61 -19.11 5.99 -20.81
N ILE A 62 -19.47 4.97 -20.03
CA ILE A 62 -20.53 4.03 -20.40
C ILE A 62 -21.93 4.67 -20.36
N THR A 63 -22.86 4.09 -21.14
CA THR A 63 -24.22 4.61 -21.22
C THR A 63 -24.97 4.48 -19.89
N PRO A 64 -25.90 5.39 -19.56
CA PRO A 64 -26.67 5.32 -18.30
C PRO A 64 -27.42 3.99 -18.11
N HIS A 65 -27.90 3.39 -19.19
CA HIS A 65 -28.60 2.10 -19.19
C HIS A 65 -27.69 0.93 -18.76
N GLU A 66 -26.43 0.92 -19.22
CA GLU A 66 -25.46 -0.14 -18.90
C GLU A 66 -24.75 0.08 -17.57
N LYS A 67 -24.75 1.32 -17.08
CA LYS A 67 -24.02 1.73 -15.87
C LYS A 67 -24.43 0.96 -14.62
N GLY A 68 -25.73 0.72 -14.44
CA GLY A 68 -26.24 -0.05 -13.29
C GLY A 68 -25.68 -1.47 -13.25
N ALA A 69 -25.79 -2.20 -14.37
CA ALA A 69 -25.30 -3.57 -14.49
C ALA A 69 -23.77 -3.65 -14.32
N LYS A 70 -23.02 -2.70 -14.91
CA LYS A 70 -21.55 -2.64 -14.78
C LYS A 70 -21.13 -2.39 -13.33
N ILE A 71 -21.80 -1.49 -12.61
CA ILE A 71 -21.53 -1.25 -11.19
C ILE A 71 -21.79 -2.50 -10.36
N THR A 72 -22.88 -3.23 -10.62
CA THR A 72 -23.17 -4.49 -9.92
C THR A 72 -22.08 -5.53 -10.19
N GLN A 73 -21.69 -5.74 -11.45
CA GLN A 73 -20.61 -6.66 -11.83
C GLN A 73 -19.28 -6.31 -11.12
N ILE A 74 -18.94 -5.02 -11.08
CA ILE A 74 -17.73 -4.54 -10.42
C ILE A 74 -17.79 -4.81 -8.92
N LYS A 75 -18.92 -4.52 -8.27
CA LYS A 75 -19.11 -4.80 -6.84
C LYS A 75 -18.94 -6.28 -6.54
N GLU A 76 -19.60 -7.16 -7.31
CA GLU A 76 -19.49 -8.61 -7.13
C GLU A 76 -18.06 -9.10 -7.31
N SER A 77 -17.38 -8.66 -8.38
CA SER A 77 -15.98 -9.03 -8.64
C SER A 77 -15.05 -8.54 -7.52
N THR A 78 -15.24 -7.28 -7.09
CA THR A 78 -14.45 -6.67 -6.01
C THR A 78 -14.61 -7.44 -4.70
N THR A 79 -15.85 -7.68 -4.26
CA THR A 79 -16.15 -8.32 -2.99
C THR A 79 -15.81 -9.81 -2.97
N ASN A 80 -16.07 -10.54 -4.06
CA ASN A 80 -15.95 -12.00 -4.05
C ASN A 80 -14.59 -12.52 -4.54
N ARG A 81 -13.87 -11.74 -5.36
CA ARG A 81 -12.60 -12.17 -5.96
C ARG A 81 -11.41 -11.41 -5.39
N TYR A 82 -11.44 -10.08 -5.44
CA TYR A 82 -10.25 -9.28 -5.17
C TYR A 82 -10.02 -9.01 -3.68
N PHE A 83 -11.06 -8.59 -2.94
CA PHE A 83 -10.93 -8.28 -1.51
C PHE A 83 -10.40 -9.46 -0.68
N PRO A 84 -10.91 -10.71 -0.82
CA PRO A 84 -10.40 -11.82 -0.02
C PRO A 84 -8.91 -12.11 -0.26
N ILE A 85 -8.43 -11.90 -1.50
CA ILE A 85 -7.02 -12.08 -1.86
C ILE A 85 -6.17 -11.00 -1.19
N PHE A 86 -6.58 -9.73 -1.26
CA PHE A 86 -5.84 -8.62 -0.65
C PHE A 86 -5.86 -8.66 0.88
N GLU A 87 -6.98 -9.00 1.52
CA GLU A 87 -7.03 -9.16 2.97
C GLU A 87 -6.14 -10.31 3.45
N LYS A 88 -6.07 -11.39 2.69
CA LYS A 88 -5.15 -12.50 3.01
C LYS A 88 -3.70 -12.06 2.89
N ALA A 89 -3.37 -11.25 1.88
CA ALA A 89 -2.05 -10.67 1.72
C ALA A 89 -1.71 -9.73 2.89
N ASP A 90 -2.62 -8.84 3.28
CA ASP A 90 -2.44 -7.91 4.41
C ASP A 90 -2.25 -8.65 5.74
N ARG A 91 -3.06 -9.68 6.00
CA ARG A 91 -2.85 -10.58 7.15
C ARG A 91 -1.49 -11.25 7.11
N LEU A 92 -1.05 -11.73 5.95
CA LEU A 92 0.26 -12.35 5.78
C LEU A 92 1.39 -11.34 6.04
N PHE A 93 1.28 -10.11 5.52
CA PHE A 93 2.27 -9.05 5.77
C PHE A 93 2.29 -8.62 7.23
N SER A 94 1.15 -8.57 7.89
CA SER A 94 1.06 -8.28 9.32
C SER A 94 1.74 -9.35 10.16
N VAL A 95 1.52 -10.64 9.85
CA VAL A 95 2.17 -11.77 10.53
C VAL A 95 3.67 -11.80 10.25
N LEU A 96 4.09 -11.64 8.98
CA LEU A 96 5.51 -11.60 8.62
C LEU A 96 6.22 -10.36 9.19
N GLY A 97 5.52 -9.23 9.29
CA GLY A 97 6.01 -8.02 9.95
C GLY A 97 6.25 -8.26 11.44
N ALA A 98 5.31 -8.91 12.13
CA ALA A 98 5.47 -9.32 13.52
C ALA A 98 6.63 -10.31 13.70
N LEU A 99 6.71 -11.36 12.87
CA LEU A 99 7.81 -12.33 12.90
C LEU A 99 9.18 -11.71 12.60
N ARG A 100 9.24 -10.71 11.70
CA ARG A 100 10.49 -9.96 11.42
C ARG A 100 10.88 -9.06 12.60
N LEU A 101 9.93 -8.56 13.38
CA LEU A 101 10.22 -7.83 14.61
C LEU A 101 10.71 -8.80 15.70
N GLU A 102 10.07 -9.95 15.86
CA GLU A 102 10.51 -11.02 16.79
C GLU A 102 11.92 -11.52 16.43
N GLU A 103 12.21 -11.81 15.16
CA GLU A 103 13.54 -12.23 14.70
C GLU A 103 14.59 -11.15 14.97
N LYS A 104 14.23 -9.86 14.82
CA LYS A 104 15.12 -8.76 15.21
C LYS A 104 15.35 -8.72 16.72
N GLU A 105 14.30 -8.86 17.53
CA GLU A 105 14.40 -8.89 19.00
C GLU A 105 15.25 -10.06 19.50
N GLU A 106 15.10 -11.25 18.92
CA GLU A 106 15.96 -12.42 19.22
C GLU A 106 17.42 -12.18 18.84
N ASN A 107 17.67 -11.51 17.71
CA ASN A 107 19.03 -11.19 17.27
C ASN A 107 19.69 -10.12 18.18
N TRP A 108 18.91 -9.19 18.73
CA TRP A 108 19.38 -8.26 19.78
C TRP A 108 19.64 -8.98 21.11
N ALA A 109 18.81 -9.95 21.48
CA ALA A 109 18.98 -10.77 22.69
C ALA A 109 20.25 -11.63 22.64
N PHE A 110 20.63 -12.13 21.45
CA PHE A 110 21.86 -12.90 21.25
C PHE A 110 23.14 -12.07 21.41
N LEU A 111 23.10 -10.76 21.10
CA LEU A 111 24.25 -9.87 21.16
C LEU A 111 24.53 -9.28 22.56
N GLY A 112 23.79 -9.70 23.60
CA GLY A 112 24.05 -9.29 24.99
C GLY A 112 23.90 -7.79 25.26
N GLN A 113 23.38 -7.03 24.30
CA GLN A 113 23.16 -5.59 24.39
C GLN A 113 21.69 -5.32 24.01
N GLY A 114 20.79 -5.53 24.97
CA GLY A 114 19.41 -5.07 24.84
C GLY A 114 19.33 -3.54 24.87
N PRO A 115 18.32 -2.91 24.24
CA PRO A 115 18.14 -1.47 24.32
C PRO A 115 17.87 -1.07 25.78
N SER A 116 18.60 -0.07 26.28
CA SER A 116 18.20 0.65 27.48
C SER A 116 16.85 1.31 27.21
N LEU A 117 15.77 0.74 27.75
CA LEU A 117 14.48 1.42 27.82
C LEU A 117 14.69 2.78 28.51
N PRO A 118 14.00 3.86 28.08
CA PRO A 118 13.95 5.06 28.88
C PRO A 118 13.29 4.74 30.23
N VAL A 119 14.07 4.92 31.30
CA VAL A 119 13.63 4.78 32.69
C VAL A 119 12.79 5.99 33.07
N ASN A 120 11.50 5.98 32.69
CA ASN A 120 10.30 6.44 33.43
C ASN A 120 9.16 7.02 32.55
N PRO A 121 7.90 6.85 32.99
CA PRO A 121 6.68 7.27 32.28
C PRO A 121 6.36 8.77 32.47
N PRO A 122 5.42 9.35 31.67
CA PRO A 122 5.04 10.75 31.81
C PRO A 122 4.16 10.94 33.04
N GLU A 123 4.76 11.44 34.12
CA GLU A 123 4.08 11.80 35.36
C GLU A 123 4.18 13.30 35.60
N SER A 124 3.50 14.06 34.75
CA SER A 124 3.01 15.40 35.10
C SER A 124 1.49 15.38 35.00
N LEU A 125 0.87 15.16 36.16
CA LEU A 125 -0.43 15.68 36.63
C LEU A 125 -1.53 15.82 35.56
N LEU A 126 -2.51 14.91 35.50
CA LEU A 126 -3.73 14.93 36.32
C LEU A 126 -4.36 16.32 36.49
N MET A 127 -5.50 16.47 35.79
CA MET A 127 -6.72 17.19 36.17
C MET A 127 -6.58 18.58 36.81
N GLU A 128 -7.05 19.62 36.10
CA GLU A 128 -8.22 20.41 36.53
C GLU A 128 -8.94 21.01 35.31
N HIS A 129 -10.17 20.55 35.04
CA HIS A 129 -11.27 21.44 34.63
C HIS A 129 -12.03 21.72 35.93
N PRO A 130 -12.46 22.97 36.24
CA PRO A 130 -13.63 23.51 35.57
C PRO A 130 -13.69 25.05 35.41
N ASP A 131 -14.64 25.45 34.57
CA ASP A 131 -15.45 26.67 34.60
C ASP A 131 -14.88 28.06 34.18
N THR A 132 -15.48 28.51 33.07
CA THR A 132 -16.22 29.76 32.92
C THR A 132 -15.57 31.06 33.41
N GLN A 133 -15.26 31.97 32.49
CA GLN A 133 -15.89 33.29 32.32
C GLN A 133 -15.08 34.12 31.31
N GLY A 134 -15.80 34.88 30.48
CA GLY A 134 -15.28 35.47 29.25
C GLY A 134 -14.34 36.66 29.41
N ILE A 135 -14.06 37.30 28.29
CA ILE A 135 -13.87 38.75 28.08
C ILE A 135 -13.62 38.95 26.57
N LEU A 136 -14.60 39.63 25.95
CA LEU A 136 -14.64 40.36 24.66
C LEU A 136 -14.44 39.60 23.34
#